data_AF-A0AAE4T5V5-F1
#
_entry.id   AF-A0AAE4T5V5-F1
#
_cell.length_a   1.000
_cell.length_b   1.000
_cell.length_c   1.000
_cell.angle_alpha   90.00
_cell.angle_beta   90.00
_cell.angle_gamma   90.00
#
_symmetry.space_group_name_H-M   'P 1'
#
loop_
_entity.id
_entity.type
_entity.pdbx_description
1 polymer ?
#
loop_
_entity_poly.entity_id
_entity_poly.type
_entity_poly.pdbx_seq_one_letter_code
_entity_poly.pdbx_strand_id
1 'polypeptide(L)'
;MKIIFDRHQNNTNKIETIPFKNFRDFENYIIRLDQSEFSEVILKENNNELKICGGRYNFIVSITIDSETFDLTNNNTQIDLHEQISLMIKGQPVSFPPNLIVTFEKALLVSKYFCLHKQLESSLKWVKRLT
;
A
#
# COMPACT_ATOMS: atom_id res chain seq x y z
N MET A 1 -10.85 -13.61 0.23
CA MET A 1 -10.12 -12.38 0.62
C MET A 1 -10.77 -11.62 1.78
N LYS A 2 -10.00 -10.79 2.50
CA LYS A 2 -10.46 -9.84 3.52
C LYS A 2 -9.71 -8.52 3.41
N ILE A 3 -10.34 -7.43 3.82
CA ILE A 3 -9.73 -6.09 3.90
C ILE A 3 -9.38 -5.84 5.36
N ILE A 4 -8.15 -5.44 5.63
CA ILE A 4 -7.65 -5.04 6.94
C ILE A 4 -7.20 -3.59 6.81
N PHE A 5 -7.56 -2.73 7.77
CA PHE A 5 -7.15 -1.33 7.74
C PHE A 5 -7.00 -0.82 9.17
N ASP A 6 -6.13 0.17 9.35
CA ASP A 6 -6.07 0.90 10.61
C ASP A 6 -7.01 2.11 10.55
N ARG A 7 -7.67 2.39 11.66
CA ARG A 7 -8.52 3.57 11.80
C ARG A 7 -8.01 4.42 12.92
N HIS A 8 -7.77 5.69 12.63
CA HIS A 8 -7.43 6.67 13.65
C HIS A 8 -8.71 7.12 14.37
N GLN A 9 -8.86 6.75 15.64
CA GLN A 9 -9.98 7.18 16.50
C GLN A 9 -9.48 7.52 17.90
N ASN A 10 -9.83 8.71 18.40
CA ASN A 10 -9.57 9.13 19.79
C ASN A 10 -8.10 8.94 20.23
N ASN A 11 -7.14 9.36 19.41
CA ASN A 11 -5.70 9.17 19.63
C ASN A 11 -5.23 7.70 19.75
N THR A 12 -6.04 6.75 19.27
CA THR A 12 -5.68 5.33 19.19
C THR A 12 -5.84 4.82 17.76
N ASN A 13 -4.97 3.88 17.36
CA ASN A 13 -5.10 3.19 16.07
C ASN A 13 -5.75 1.83 16.30
N LYS A 14 -6.99 1.69 15.84
CA LYS A 14 -7.70 0.42 15.90
C LYS A 14 -7.52 -0.32 14.57
N ILE A 15 -7.20 -1.61 14.64
CA ILE A 15 -7.19 -2.46 13.45
C ILE A 15 -8.58 -3.04 13.26
N GLU A 16 -9.15 -2.83 12.08
CA GLU A 16 -10.43 -3.40 11.68
C GLU A 16 -10.23 -4.41 10.55
N THR A 17 -11.14 -5.38 10.45
CA THR A 17 -11.12 -6.39 9.40
C THR A 17 -12.53 -6.65 8.91
N ILE A 18 -12.72 -6.60 7.59
CA ILE A 18 -14.01 -6.85 6.96
C ILE A 18 -13.88 -7.86 5.81
N PRO A 19 -14.96 -8.57 5.45
CA PRO A 19 -14.99 -9.39 4.25
C PRO A 19 -14.80 -8.53 3.00
N PHE A 20 -13.95 -8.98 2.07
CA PHE A 20 -13.84 -8.36 0.75
C PHE A 20 -15.06 -8.74 -0.10
N LYS A 21 -15.70 -7.75 -0.74
CA LYS A 21 -16.88 -7.97 -1.60
C LYS A 21 -16.53 -7.89 -3.08
N ASN A 22 -15.91 -6.78 -3.50
CA ASN A 22 -15.50 -6.53 -4.87
C ASN A 22 -14.45 -5.41 -4.90
N PHE A 23 -13.84 -5.20 -6.07
CA PHE A 23 -12.78 -4.20 -6.21
C PHE A 23 -13.25 -2.77 -5.95
N ARG A 24 -14.47 -2.40 -6.36
CA ARG A 24 -15.03 -1.06 -6.13
C ARG A 24 -15.15 -0.74 -4.64
N ASP A 25 -15.52 -1.74 -3.83
CA ASP A 25 -15.54 -1.60 -2.37
C ASP A 25 -14.13 -1.37 -1.83
N PHE A 26 -13.13 -2.14 -2.28
CA PHE A 26 -11.73 -1.97 -1.88
C PHE A 26 -11.12 -0.63 -2.33
N GLU A 27 -11.44 -0.18 -3.54
CA GLU A 27 -11.05 1.14 -4.07
C GLU A 27 -11.49 2.28 -3.14
N ASN A 28 -12.69 2.21 -2.55
CA ASN A 28 -13.14 3.18 -1.57
C ASN A 28 -12.23 3.25 -0.33
N TYR A 29 -11.61 2.13 0.08
CA TYR A 29 -10.65 2.13 1.20
C TYR A 29 -9.34 2.79 0.80
N ILE A 30 -8.89 2.64 -0.44
CA ILE A 30 -7.71 3.34 -0.97
C ILE A 30 -7.97 4.85 -1.06
N ILE A 31 -9.17 5.26 -1.47
CA ILE A 31 -9.58 6.68 -1.48
C ILE A 31 -9.57 7.26 -0.06
N ARG A 32 -10.11 6.53 0.92
CA ARG A 32 -10.13 6.97 2.33
C ARG A 32 -8.74 7.00 2.95
N LEU A 33 -7.85 6.12 2.51
CA LEU A 33 -6.41 6.17 2.83
C LEU A 33 -5.79 7.47 2.30
N ASP A 34 -6.06 7.86 1.05
CA ASP A 34 -5.59 9.14 0.49
C ASP A 34 -6.08 10.35 1.30
N GLN A 35 -7.34 10.29 1.74
CA GLN A 35 -7.97 11.29 2.60
C GLN A 35 -7.46 11.28 4.06
N SER A 36 -6.45 10.46 4.38
CA SER A 36 -5.86 10.34 5.72
C SER A 36 -6.83 9.84 6.79
N GLU A 37 -7.91 9.14 6.43
CA GLU A 37 -8.77 8.46 7.42
C GLU A 37 -8.04 7.23 8.01
N PHE A 38 -7.21 6.61 7.18
CA PHE A 38 -6.37 5.46 7.48
C PHE A 38 -4.91 5.81 7.20
N SER A 39 -3.99 4.94 7.60
CA SER A 39 -2.58 5.01 7.19
C SER A 39 -2.08 3.73 6.52
N GLU A 40 -2.84 2.64 6.63
CA GLU A 40 -2.58 1.33 6.06
C GLU A 40 -3.89 0.66 5.65
N VAL A 41 -3.92 0.15 4.43
CA VAL A 41 -4.98 -0.71 3.91
C VAL A 41 -4.34 -1.95 3.30
N ILE A 42 -4.85 -3.12 3.68
CA ILE A 42 -4.34 -4.43 3.29
C ILE A 42 -5.47 -5.26 2.69
N LEU A 43 -5.23 -5.86 1.53
CA LEU A 43 -6.07 -6.91 0.95
C LEU A 43 -5.36 -8.26 1.11
N LYS A 44 -5.94 -9.14 1.92
CA LYS A 44 -5.32 -10.41 2.31
C LYS A 44 -6.12 -11.62 1.85
N GLU A 45 -5.42 -12.62 1.35
CA GLU A 45 -5.95 -13.94 1.00
C GLU A 45 -4.92 -15.02 1.29
N ASN A 46 -5.21 -15.86 2.29
CA ASN A 46 -4.27 -16.88 2.77
C ASN A 46 -2.91 -16.24 3.13
N ASN A 47 -1.84 -16.68 2.47
CA ASN A 47 -0.48 -16.18 2.64
C ASN A 47 -0.14 -15.01 1.69
N ASN A 48 -1.06 -14.65 0.80
CA ASN A 48 -0.87 -13.56 -0.15
C ASN A 48 -1.46 -12.26 0.40
N GLU A 49 -0.74 -11.17 0.22
CA GLU A 49 -1.10 -9.88 0.79
C GLU A 49 -0.72 -8.77 -0.19
N LEU A 50 -1.66 -7.85 -0.45
CA LEU A 50 -1.36 -6.53 -0.98
C LEU A 50 -1.49 -5.54 0.17
N LYS A 51 -0.44 -4.77 0.41
CA LYS A 51 -0.37 -3.76 1.45
C LYS A 51 -0.13 -2.39 0.83
N ILE A 52 -0.93 -1.41 1.22
CA ILE A 52 -0.84 -0.02 0.77
C ILE A 52 -0.76 0.86 2.01
N CYS A 53 0.29 1.66 2.11
CA CYS A 53 0.47 2.62 3.21
C CYS A 53 0.60 4.04 2.66
N GLY A 54 0.34 5.03 3.51
CA GLY A 54 0.56 6.44 3.21
C GLY A 54 -0.75 7.20 3.11
N GLY A 55 -0.81 8.14 2.16
CA GLY A 55 -1.92 9.06 1.96
C GLY A 55 -1.41 10.42 1.47
N ARG A 56 -2.33 11.33 1.13
CA ARG A 56 -2.01 12.64 0.54
C ARG A 56 -1.04 12.52 -0.64
N TYR A 57 -1.44 11.74 -1.64
CA TYR A 57 -0.71 11.51 -2.90
C TYR A 57 0.60 10.70 -2.79
N ASN A 58 1.04 10.31 -1.59
CA ASN A 58 2.27 9.54 -1.39
C ASN A 58 1.94 8.16 -0.84
N PHE A 59 2.20 7.12 -1.63
CA PHE A 59 1.89 5.74 -1.27
C PHE A 59 3.11 4.85 -1.32
N ILE A 60 3.13 3.87 -0.42
CA ILE A 60 4.00 2.69 -0.49
C ILE A 60 3.11 1.49 -0.80
N VAL A 61 3.51 0.69 -1.79
CA VAL A 61 2.79 -0.51 -2.18
C VAL A 61 3.72 -1.72 -2.09
N SER A 62 3.31 -2.70 -1.29
CA SER A 62 4.02 -3.97 -1.14
C SER A 62 3.09 -5.12 -1.47
N ILE A 63 3.61 -6.16 -2.12
CA ILE A 63 2.91 -7.43 -2.32
C ILE A 63 3.73 -8.56 -1.71
N THR A 64 3.08 -9.40 -0.92
CA THR A 64 3.63 -10.67 -0.44
C THR A 64 2.96 -11.82 -1.18
N ILE A 65 3.75 -12.67 -1.84
CA ILE A 65 3.32 -13.90 -2.51
C ILE A 65 4.33 -14.99 -2.14
N ASP A 66 3.83 -16.17 -1.75
CA ASP A 66 4.67 -17.32 -1.38
C ASP A 66 5.75 -17.01 -0.33
N SER A 67 5.40 -16.17 0.65
CA SER A 67 6.28 -15.68 1.73
C SER A 67 7.37 -14.70 1.29
N GLU A 68 7.42 -14.32 0.02
CA GLU A 68 8.33 -13.31 -0.49
C GLU A 68 7.62 -11.95 -0.61
N THR A 69 8.26 -10.89 -0.13
CA THR A 69 7.69 -9.53 -0.18
C THR A 69 8.42 -8.69 -1.23
N PHE A 70 7.64 -7.99 -2.04
CA PHE A 70 8.10 -7.15 -3.12
C PHE A 70 7.53 -5.74 -2.94
N ASP A 71 8.39 -4.73 -3.02
CA ASP A 71 8.02 -3.33 -2.97
C ASP A 71 7.97 -2.76 -4.37
N LEU A 72 6.89 -2.04 -4.68
CA LEU A 72 6.75 -1.35 -5.94
C LEU A 72 7.73 -0.18 -5.97
N THR A 73 8.45 -0.06 -7.08
CA THR A 73 9.41 1.03 -7.28
C THR A 73 8.94 1.98 -8.37
N ASN A 74 9.30 3.24 -8.21
CA ASN A 74 9.07 4.29 -9.18
C ASN A 74 10.43 4.79 -9.71
N ASN A 75 10.54 4.92 -11.04
CA ASN A 75 11.70 5.57 -11.66
C ASN A 75 11.45 7.08 -11.68
N ASN A 76 11.25 7.72 -10.53
CA ASN A 76 11.30 9.18 -10.49
C ASN A 76 12.78 9.59 -10.50
N THR A 77 13.33 9.79 -11.70
CA THR A 77 14.72 10.22 -11.93
C THR A 77 15.00 11.67 -11.50
N GLN A 78 14.01 12.35 -10.93
CA GLN A 78 14.07 13.78 -10.55
C GLN A 78 14.11 14.01 -9.04
N ILE A 79 13.93 12.98 -8.21
CA ILE A 79 14.02 13.13 -6.76
C ILE A 79 15.42 12.71 -6.33
N ASP A 80 16.06 13.55 -5.52
CA ASP A 80 17.34 13.21 -4.91
C ASP A 80 17.18 11.92 -4.10
N LEU A 81 17.97 10.89 -4.42
CA LEU A 81 17.94 9.60 -3.73
C LEU A 81 18.38 9.72 -2.26
N HIS A 82 18.94 10.87 -1.87
CA HIS A 82 19.27 11.21 -0.49
C HIS A 82 18.11 11.84 0.30
N GLU A 83 17.05 12.29 -0.38
CA GLU A 83 15.84 12.79 0.28
C GLU A 83 15.09 11.60 0.91
N GLN A 84 14.42 11.82 2.05
CA GLN A 84 13.54 10.82 2.65
C GLN A 84 12.14 11.40 2.80
N ILE A 85 11.14 10.65 2.38
CA ILE A 85 9.74 11.03 2.53
C ILE A 85 9.20 10.37 3.80
N SER A 86 8.77 11.19 4.76
CA SER A 86 8.17 10.72 6.00
C SER A 86 6.66 10.55 5.84
N LEU A 87 6.17 9.34 6.12
CA LEU A 87 4.75 9.01 6.14
C LEU A 87 4.33 8.63 7.55
N MET A 88 3.16 9.11 7.98
CA MET A 88 2.56 8.67 9.24
C MET A 88 1.89 7.32 9.02
N ILE A 89 2.45 6.26 9.59
CA ILE A 89 1.89 4.90 9.53
C ILE A 89 1.65 4.43 10.96
N LYS A 90 0.41 4.04 11.28
CA LYS A 90 -0.03 3.62 12.62
C LYS A 90 0.42 4.60 13.72
N GLY A 91 0.33 5.90 13.43
CA GLY A 91 0.67 6.98 14.37
C GLY A 91 2.18 7.19 14.56
N GLN A 92 3.03 6.48 13.81
CA GLN A 92 4.47 6.65 13.84
C GLN A 92 4.96 7.24 12.52
N PRO A 93 5.87 8.23 12.54
CA PRO A 93 6.55 8.65 11.32
C PRO A 93 7.49 7.54 10.87
N VAL A 94 7.36 7.13 9.62
CA VAL A 94 8.23 6.14 8.97
C VAL A 94 8.81 6.78 7.72
N SER A 95 10.12 6.77 7.60
CA SER A 95 10.82 7.36 6.45
C SER A 95 11.04 6.33 5.36
N PHE A 96 10.77 6.73 4.12
CA PHE A 96 10.99 5.91 2.94
C PHE A 96 11.86 6.64 1.91
N PRO A 97 12.67 5.89 1.15
CA PRO A 97 13.36 6.46 0.01
C PRO A 97 12.34 6.82 -1.10
N PRO A 98 12.53 7.93 -1.84
CA PRO A 98 11.57 8.43 -2.81
C PRO A 98 11.26 7.46 -3.95
N ASN A 99 12.17 6.56 -4.27
CA ASN A 99 11.96 5.53 -5.29
C ASN A 99 10.90 4.50 -4.90
N LEU A 100 10.49 4.40 -3.63
CA LEU A 100 9.38 3.55 -3.20
C LEU A 100 8.04 4.29 -3.17
N ILE A 101 8.06 5.62 -3.32
CA ILE A 101 6.86 6.44 -3.28
C ILE A 101 6.20 6.44 -4.66
N VAL A 102 4.94 6.01 -4.68
CA VAL A 102 4.10 5.93 -5.88
C VAL A 102 2.87 6.80 -5.77
N THR A 103 2.29 7.14 -6.91
CA THR A 103 1.06 7.93 -6.99
C THR A 103 -0.17 7.08 -6.68
N PHE A 104 -1.29 7.76 -6.41
CA PHE A 104 -2.59 7.12 -6.21
C PHE A 104 -2.98 6.21 -7.39
N GLU A 105 -2.77 6.66 -8.63
CA GLU A 105 -3.12 5.92 -9.84
C GLU A 105 -2.31 4.63 -9.96
N LYS A 106 -1.01 4.67 -9.62
CA LYS A 106 -0.17 3.47 -9.59
C LYS A 106 -0.63 2.48 -8.51
N ALA A 107 -0.96 2.98 -7.32
CA ALA A 107 -1.51 2.15 -6.25
C ALA A 107 -2.82 1.48 -6.67
N LEU A 108 -3.72 2.23 -7.33
CA LEU A 108 -4.99 1.72 -7.82
C LEU A 108 -4.82 0.68 -8.94
N LEU A 109 -3.92 0.94 -9.91
CA LEU A 109 -3.58 0.01 -10.98
C LEU A 109 -3.11 -1.34 -10.42
N VAL A 110 -2.11 -1.30 -9.52
CA VAL A 110 -1.58 -2.50 -8.87
C VAL A 110 -2.64 -3.23 -8.07
N SER A 111 -3.47 -2.48 -7.34
CA SER A 111 -4.55 -3.05 -6.55
C SER A 111 -5.54 -3.83 -7.39
N LYS A 112 -5.92 -3.25 -8.54
CA LYS A 112 -6.83 -3.89 -9.49
C LYS A 112 -6.22 -5.15 -10.08
N TYR A 113 -4.95 -5.08 -10.49
CA TYR A 113 -4.25 -6.22 -11.06
C TYR A 113 -4.10 -7.36 -10.06
N PHE A 114 -3.63 -7.07 -8.84
CA PHE A 114 -3.51 -8.07 -7.78
C PHE A 114 -4.88 -8.70 -7.45
N CYS A 115 -5.96 -7.91 -7.40
CA CYS A 115 -7.30 -8.43 -7.15
C CYS A 115 -7.72 -9.48 -8.20
N LEU A 116 -7.40 -9.25 -9.47
CA LEU A 116 -7.78 -10.11 -10.60
C LEU A 116 -6.84 -11.32 -10.78
N HIS A 117 -5.54 -11.12 -10.63
CA HIS A 117 -4.52 -12.09 -11.05
C HIS A 117 -3.74 -12.72 -9.89
N LYS A 118 -3.80 -12.15 -8.67
CA LYS A 118 -3.01 -12.57 -7.50
C LYS A 118 -1.49 -12.56 -7.74
N GLN A 119 -1.03 -11.70 -8.63
CA GLN A 119 0.35 -11.64 -9.11
C GLN A 119 0.87 -10.21 -9.08
N LEU A 120 2.20 -10.06 -9.20
CA LEU A 120 2.84 -8.79 -9.50
C LEU A 120 2.48 -8.35 -10.92
N GLU A 121 2.15 -7.07 -11.09
CA GLU A 121 1.99 -6.49 -12.42
C GLU A 121 3.35 -6.40 -13.12
N SER A 122 3.53 -7.15 -14.20
CA SER A 122 4.84 -7.40 -14.83
C SER A 122 5.40 -6.22 -15.60
N SER A 123 4.54 -5.28 -16.02
CA SER A 123 4.98 -4.02 -16.64
C SER A 123 5.60 -3.03 -15.65
N LEU A 124 5.42 -3.26 -14.34
CA LEU A 124 5.95 -2.43 -13.27
C LEU A 124 7.24 -3.00 -12.69
N LYS A 125 8.04 -2.13 -12.06
CA LYS A 125 9.30 -2.53 -11.43
C LYS A 125 9.10 -2.80 -9.95
N TRP A 126 9.60 -3.96 -9.52
CA TRP A 126 9.50 -4.44 -8.14
C TRP A 126 10.88 -4.71 -7.59
N VAL A 127 11.11 -4.41 -6.32
CA VAL A 127 12.29 -4.81 -5.59
C VAL A 127 11.90 -5.82 -4.52
N LYS A 128 12.58 -6.97 -4.50
CA LYS A 128 12.40 -7.97 -3.44
C LYS A 128 13.00 -7.44 -2.15
N ARG A 129 12.21 -7.45 -1.07
CA ARG A 129 12.68 -7.08 0.27
C ARG A 129 13.54 -8.20 0.83
N LEU A 130 14.79 -7.90 1.17
CA LEU A 130 15.65 -8.81 1.90
C LEU A 130 15.23 -8.74 3.38
N THR A 131 14.69 -9.85 3.89
CA THR A 131 14.35 -10.04 5.31
C THR A 131 15.50 -10.64 6.09
#